data_AF-A0A0D2B6C2-F1
#
_entry.id   AF-A0A0D2B6C2-F1
#
_cell.length_a   1.000
_cell.length_b   1.000
_cell.length_c   1.000
_cell.angle_alpha   90.00
_cell.angle_beta   90.00
_cell.angle_gamma   90.00
#
_symmetry.space_group_name_H-M   'P 1'
#
loop_
_entity.id
_entity.type
_entity.pdbx_description
1 polymer ?
#
loop_
_entity_poly.entity_id
_entity_poly.type
_entity_poly.pdbx_seq_one_letter_code
_entity_poly.pdbx_strand_id
1 'polypeptide(L)'
;MGITDFFSDLMSSVSFVQEVHAEAPADDSDDSNEGGEEESKDEEGGDDKEEGDDEAGEDEEEEEEEEEEEEPVDPKPKLEDDCARSAQCSGYKHHYDECVERVTAAAEDPDHKGPKEDCVEEYFHLQHCATQCAAAKLFKQLK
;
A
#
# COMPACT_ATOMS: atom_id res chain seq x y z
N MET A 1 -13.68 18.89 -39.68
CA MET A 1 -12.91 18.78 -38.42
C MET A 1 -12.27 20.13 -38.15
N GLY A 2 -13.14 21.10 -37.86
CA GLY A 2 -12.71 22.45 -37.48
C GLY A 2 -12.67 22.56 -35.96
N ILE A 3 -12.06 23.62 -35.44
CA ILE A 3 -12.04 23.92 -33.99
C ILE A 3 -13.44 23.93 -33.35
N THR A 4 -14.50 24.16 -34.14
CA THR A 4 -15.90 24.11 -33.69
C THR A 4 -16.40 22.70 -33.38
N ASP A 5 -15.82 21.66 -34.00
CA ASP A 5 -16.13 20.26 -33.68
C ASP A 5 -15.68 19.93 -32.24
N PHE A 6 -14.49 20.39 -31.83
CA PHE A 6 -13.96 20.16 -30.48
C PHE A 6 -14.84 20.78 -29.38
N PHE A 7 -15.35 22.00 -29.60
CA PHE A 7 -16.27 22.63 -28.65
C PHE A 7 -17.64 21.93 -28.60
N SER A 8 -18.13 21.42 -29.74
CA SER A 8 -19.38 20.67 -29.79
C SER A 8 -19.27 19.32 -29.05
N ASP A 9 -18.14 18.64 -29.18
CA ASP A 9 -17.88 17.35 -28.52
C ASP A 9 -17.76 17.54 -26.99
N LEU A 10 -17.03 18.58 -26.55
CA LEU A 10 -16.94 18.95 -25.13
C LEU A 10 -18.32 19.29 -24.54
N MET A 11 -19.12 20.10 -25.23
CA MET A 11 -20.43 20.51 -24.72
C MET A 11 -21.45 19.35 -24.71
N SER A 12 -21.30 18.38 -25.63
CA SER A 12 -22.07 17.13 -25.63
C SER A 12 -21.72 16.24 -24.43
N SER A 13 -20.43 16.12 -24.09
CA SER A 13 -19.96 15.27 -22.98
C SER A 13 -20.43 15.75 -21.59
N VAL A 14 -20.60 17.07 -21.41
CA VAL A 14 -21.08 17.65 -20.14
C VAL A 14 -22.60 17.58 -20.00
N SER A 15 -23.32 17.43 -21.10
CA SER A 15 -24.80 17.35 -21.08
C SER A 15 -25.33 15.96 -20.69
N PHE A 16 -24.46 14.94 -20.59
CA PHE A 16 -24.82 13.57 -20.16
C PHE A 16 -24.37 13.28 -18.71
N VAL A 17 -24.35 14.28 -17.84
CA VAL A 17 -24.25 14.01 -16.39
C VAL A 17 -25.64 13.57 -15.92
N GLN A 18 -25.88 12.27 -16.02
CA GLN A 18 -26.94 11.60 -15.29
C GLN A 18 -26.67 11.82 -13.81
N GLU A 19 -27.63 12.44 -13.12
CA GLU A 19 -27.55 12.80 -11.70
C GLU A 19 -27.29 11.53 -10.87
N VAL A 20 -26.05 11.38 -10.40
CA VAL A 20 -25.64 10.27 -9.53
C VAL A 20 -26.21 10.52 -8.13
N HIS A 21 -27.32 9.84 -7.82
CA HIS A 21 -27.87 9.81 -6.48
C HIS A 21 -26.99 8.89 -5.63
N ALA A 22 -26.11 9.47 -4.80
CA ALA A 22 -25.42 8.72 -3.75
C ALA A 22 -26.42 8.45 -2.61
N GLU A 23 -27.12 7.30 -2.67
CA GLU A 23 -27.91 6.79 -1.54
C GLU A 23 -26.93 6.38 -0.43
N ALA A 24 -26.76 7.25 0.57
CA ALA A 24 -26.32 6.84 1.89
C ALA A 24 -27.51 6.13 2.56
N PRO A 25 -27.35 4.94 3.18
CA PRO A 25 -28.45 4.35 3.92
C PRO A 25 -28.85 5.30 5.05
N ALA A 26 -30.07 5.82 4.94
CA ALA A 26 -30.73 6.56 5.99
C ALA A 26 -30.94 5.64 7.19
N ASP A 27 -30.51 6.14 8.34
CA ASP A 27 -30.88 5.68 9.66
C ASP A 27 -32.41 5.80 9.80
N ASP A 28 -33.14 4.70 9.62
CA ASP A 28 -34.55 4.58 9.94
C ASP A 28 -34.70 3.81 11.26
N SER A 29 -35.14 4.55 12.27
CA SER A 29 -35.72 4.01 13.50
C SER A 29 -37.07 3.36 13.18
N ASP A 30 -37.24 2.06 13.46
CA ASP A 30 -38.22 1.50 14.43
C ASP A 30 -38.35 -0.05 14.29
N ASP A 31 -38.01 -0.71 15.40
CA ASP A 31 -38.56 -1.94 15.97
C ASP A 31 -38.58 -3.27 15.17
N SER A 32 -37.64 -4.15 15.52
CA SER A 32 -37.96 -5.56 15.83
C SER A 32 -36.92 -6.15 16.79
N ASN A 33 -37.36 -6.25 18.04
CA ASN A 33 -36.78 -6.99 19.14
C ASN A 33 -36.67 -8.50 18.82
N GLU A 34 -35.44 -9.03 18.71
CA GLU A 34 -35.13 -10.39 19.19
C GLU A 34 -33.61 -10.58 19.41
N GLY A 35 -33.22 -10.44 20.68
CA GLY A 35 -32.26 -11.26 21.43
C GLY A 35 -30.92 -11.66 20.82
N GLY A 36 -29.84 -11.15 21.43
CA GLY A 36 -28.52 -11.77 21.36
C GLY A 36 -27.43 -10.90 21.97
N GLU A 37 -27.38 -10.83 23.31
CA GLU A 37 -26.29 -10.16 24.04
C GLU A 37 -24.98 -10.96 23.92
N GLU A 38 -23.91 -10.18 23.76
CA GLU A 38 -22.51 -10.58 23.83
C GLU A 38 -22.13 -10.99 25.25
N GLU A 39 -21.25 -11.98 25.42
CA GLU A 39 -20.32 -11.99 26.55
C GLU A 39 -19.01 -12.66 26.12
N SER A 40 -17.94 -11.90 26.33
CA SER A 40 -16.55 -12.31 26.24
C SER A 40 -16.09 -12.80 27.62
N LYS A 41 -15.01 -13.60 27.61
CA LYS A 41 -14.07 -13.86 28.72
C LYS A 41 -14.48 -14.94 29.74
N ASP A 42 -13.70 -16.02 29.82
CA ASP A 42 -12.66 -16.15 30.86
C ASP A 42 -11.73 -17.35 30.62
N GLU A 43 -10.53 -17.22 31.18
CA GLU A 43 -9.39 -18.13 31.10
C GLU A 43 -9.35 -19.16 32.26
N GLU A 44 -8.41 -20.11 32.12
CA GLU A 44 -7.81 -21.02 33.10
C GLU A 44 -8.47 -22.39 33.42
N GLY A 45 -7.71 -23.45 33.11
CA GLY A 45 -7.14 -24.28 34.18
C GLY A 45 -7.20 -25.81 34.05
N GLY A 46 -6.01 -26.44 33.93
CA GLY A 46 -5.69 -27.82 34.37
C GLY A 46 -5.58 -28.87 33.25
N ASP A 47 -4.41 -29.30 32.77
CA ASP A 47 -3.22 -29.96 33.36
C ASP A 47 -3.25 -31.51 33.29
N ASP A 48 -2.08 -32.04 32.90
CA ASP A 48 -1.51 -33.40 33.11
C ASP A 48 -1.64 -34.50 32.01
N LYS A 49 -0.53 -34.61 31.23
CA LYS A 49 0.49 -35.69 31.24
C LYS A 49 0.57 -36.82 30.18
N GLU A 50 1.85 -37.03 29.80
CA GLU A 50 2.60 -38.22 29.30
C GLU A 50 2.56 -38.51 27.78
N GLU A 51 3.65 -38.30 27.03
CA GLU A 51 4.94 -39.05 26.90
C GLU A 51 4.87 -40.26 25.93
N GLY A 52 5.85 -40.36 25.01
CA GLY A 52 6.12 -41.52 24.15
C GLY A 52 6.22 -41.15 22.66
N ASP A 53 7.39 -40.82 22.08
CA ASP A 53 8.56 -41.65 21.74
C ASP A 53 8.52 -42.19 20.30
N ASP A 54 9.58 -41.83 19.56
CA ASP A 54 10.21 -42.40 18.36
C ASP A 54 9.37 -43.01 17.20
N GLU A 55 9.70 -42.60 15.97
CA GLU A 55 10.28 -43.50 14.96
C GLU A 55 10.76 -42.67 13.75
N ALA A 56 12.07 -42.74 13.53
CA ALA A 56 12.74 -42.31 12.33
C ALA A 56 12.33 -43.19 11.13
N GLY A 57 12.07 -42.55 9.99
CA GLY A 57 11.95 -43.22 8.71
C GLY A 57 12.58 -42.34 7.64
N GLU A 58 13.76 -42.74 7.18
CA GLU A 58 14.33 -42.31 5.91
C GLU A 58 13.30 -42.53 4.80
N ASP A 59 13.02 -41.50 4.01
CA ASP A 59 12.64 -41.68 2.62
C ASP A 59 13.40 -40.64 1.79
N GLU A 60 14.46 -41.12 1.15
CA GLU A 60 15.10 -40.45 0.03
C GLU A 60 14.12 -40.48 -1.15
N GLU A 61 13.26 -39.48 -1.24
CA GLU A 61 12.60 -39.15 -2.51
C GLU A 61 13.39 -38.03 -3.18
N GLU A 62 14.27 -38.45 -4.08
CA GLU A 62 14.65 -37.69 -5.27
C GLU A 62 13.37 -37.24 -5.98
N GLU A 63 12.91 -36.02 -5.74
CA GLU A 63 12.07 -35.29 -6.69
C GLU A 63 12.91 -34.16 -7.31
N GLU A 64 13.40 -34.45 -8.51
CA GLU A 64 13.63 -33.44 -9.55
C GLU A 64 12.39 -32.53 -9.62
N GLU A 65 12.54 -31.22 -9.41
CA GLU A 65 11.63 -30.12 -9.80
C GLU A 65 11.98 -28.91 -8.91
N GLU A 66 12.40 -27.74 -9.37
CA GLU A 66 12.49 -27.11 -10.67
C GLU A 66 13.79 -26.28 -10.64
N GLU A 67 14.56 -26.25 -11.73
CA GLU A 67 15.39 -25.07 -11.98
C GLU A 67 14.40 -23.91 -12.14
N GLU A 68 14.02 -23.25 -11.04
CA GLU A 68 13.38 -21.93 -11.08
C GLU A 68 14.34 -21.05 -11.90
N GLU A 69 14.05 -20.88 -13.19
CA GLU A 69 14.68 -19.86 -14.02
C GLU A 69 14.58 -18.55 -13.22
N GLU A 70 15.70 -18.06 -12.68
CA GLU A 70 15.74 -16.78 -11.95
C GLU A 70 15.05 -15.73 -12.82
N GLU A 71 13.82 -15.37 -12.47
CA GLU A 71 13.10 -14.33 -13.20
C GLU A 71 13.97 -13.07 -13.21
N PRO A 72 14.08 -12.39 -14.37
CA PRO A 72 14.88 -11.17 -14.45
C PRO A 72 14.29 -10.12 -13.50
N VAL A 73 15.03 -9.80 -12.43
CA VAL A 73 14.65 -8.78 -11.43
C VAL A 73 14.47 -7.42 -12.10
N ASP A 74 13.37 -6.72 -11.82
CA ASP A 74 13.14 -5.35 -12.32
C ASP A 74 14.30 -4.43 -11.90
N PRO A 75 15.03 -3.81 -12.84
CA PRO A 75 16.11 -2.88 -12.52
C PRO A 75 15.62 -1.52 -11.98
N LYS A 76 14.34 -1.16 -12.18
CA LYS A 76 13.81 0.16 -11.81
C LYS A 76 13.96 0.50 -10.32
N PRO A 77 13.56 -0.35 -9.35
CA PRO A 77 13.64 -0.01 -7.93
C PRO A 77 15.07 0.29 -7.49
N LYS A 78 16.03 -0.55 -7.91
CA LYS A 78 17.47 -0.33 -7.62
C LYS A 78 17.96 1.02 -8.18
N LEU A 79 17.56 1.37 -9.39
CA LEU A 79 17.94 2.65 -10.01
C LEU A 79 17.30 3.85 -9.31
N GLU A 80 16.05 3.77 -8.91
CA GLU A 80 15.35 4.83 -8.17
C GLU A 80 15.96 5.02 -6.78
N ASP A 81 16.31 3.94 -6.07
CA ASP A 81 16.96 4.00 -4.76
C ASP A 81 18.38 4.59 -4.82
N ASP A 82 19.15 4.22 -5.83
CA ASP A 82 20.47 4.80 -6.07
C ASP A 82 20.36 6.29 -6.43
N CYS A 83 19.35 6.67 -7.20
CA CYS A 83 19.08 8.06 -7.53
C CYS A 83 18.60 8.85 -6.32
N ALA A 84 17.74 8.29 -5.46
CA ALA A 84 17.27 8.90 -4.22
C ALA A 84 18.42 9.19 -3.23
N ARG A 85 19.43 8.31 -3.18
CA ARG A 85 20.64 8.47 -2.34
C ARG A 85 21.74 9.31 -2.98
N SER A 86 21.57 9.72 -4.24
CA SER A 86 22.55 10.53 -4.94
C SER A 86 22.57 11.97 -4.41
N ALA A 87 23.71 12.66 -4.57
CA ALA A 87 23.88 14.03 -4.08
C ALA A 87 22.87 15.05 -4.63
N GLN A 88 22.23 14.76 -5.78
CA GLN A 88 21.22 15.64 -6.38
C GLN A 88 19.85 15.51 -5.70
N CYS A 89 19.53 14.34 -5.13
CA CYS A 89 18.22 14.04 -4.53
C CYS A 89 18.27 13.83 -3.02
N SER A 90 19.46 13.71 -2.42
CA SER A 90 19.63 13.42 -0.99
C SER A 90 18.98 14.46 -0.08
N GLY A 91 18.88 15.73 -0.51
CA GLY A 91 18.15 16.77 0.23
C GLY A 91 16.64 16.51 0.30
N TYR A 92 16.03 16.13 -0.82
CA TYR A 92 14.61 15.74 -0.84
C TYR A 92 14.36 14.47 -0.03
N LYS A 93 15.31 13.53 -0.05
CA LYS A 93 15.24 12.32 0.77
C LYS A 93 15.24 12.68 2.27
N HIS A 94 16.13 13.58 2.69
CA HIS A 94 16.16 14.03 4.08
C HIS A 94 14.83 14.65 4.52
N HIS A 95 14.22 15.51 3.70
CA HIS A 95 12.91 16.10 4.04
C HIS A 95 11.79 15.07 4.12
N TYR A 96 11.78 14.08 3.22
CA TYR A 96 10.83 12.98 3.30
C TYR A 96 11.02 12.15 4.57
N ASP A 97 12.25 11.76 4.89
CA ASP A 97 12.56 10.98 6.09
C ASP A 97 12.16 11.75 7.37
N GLU A 98 12.43 13.06 7.42
CA GLU A 98 12.03 13.95 8.52
C GLU A 98 10.50 14.06 8.65
N CYS A 99 9.78 14.14 7.53
CA CYS A 99 8.32 14.09 7.55
C CYS A 99 7.81 12.76 8.10
N VAL A 100 8.36 11.64 7.64
CA VAL A 100 7.97 10.30 8.10
C VAL A 100 8.18 10.17 9.61
N GLU A 101 9.32 10.59 10.13
CA GLU A 101 9.58 10.58 11.58
C GLU A 101 8.54 11.39 12.36
N ARG A 102 8.17 12.58 11.87
CA ARG A 102 7.15 13.43 12.49
C ARG A 102 5.76 12.81 12.45
N VAL A 103 5.34 12.32 11.28
CA VAL A 103 4.00 11.73 11.09
C VAL A 103 3.87 10.43 11.87
N THR A 104 4.90 9.58 11.88
CA THR A 104 4.92 8.36 12.71
C THR A 104 4.84 8.70 14.19
N ALA A 105 5.62 9.68 14.68
CA ALA A 105 5.54 10.10 16.08
C ALA A 105 4.15 10.64 16.45
N ALA A 106 3.50 11.38 15.56
CA ALA A 106 2.13 11.86 15.76
C ALA A 106 1.09 10.72 15.71
N ALA A 107 1.32 9.68 14.91
CA ALA A 107 0.43 8.53 14.80
C ALA A 107 0.53 7.57 16.00
N GLU A 108 1.70 7.49 16.62
CA GLU A 108 1.95 6.65 17.80
C GLU A 108 1.51 7.31 19.12
N ASP A 109 1.33 8.63 19.14
CA ASP A 109 0.88 9.38 20.31
C ASP A 109 -0.65 9.28 20.51
N PRO A 110 -1.13 8.57 21.55
CA PRO A 110 -2.56 8.41 21.81
C PRO A 110 -3.26 9.72 22.21
N ASP A 111 -2.51 10.72 22.65
CA ASP A 111 -3.01 12.04 23.03
C ASP A 111 -2.90 13.06 21.90
N HIS A 112 -2.47 12.65 20.69
CA HIS A 112 -2.36 13.54 19.54
C HIS A 112 -3.74 14.03 19.10
N LYS A 113 -3.99 15.34 19.30
CA LYS A 113 -5.22 16.04 18.89
C LYS A 113 -5.03 16.95 17.68
N GLY A 114 -3.88 16.84 17.02
CA GLY A 114 -3.55 17.62 15.83
C GLY A 114 -4.24 17.11 14.57
N PRO A 115 -4.15 17.86 13.46
CA PRO A 115 -4.56 17.36 12.16
C PRO A 115 -3.67 16.18 11.75
N LYS A 116 -4.24 15.24 10.98
CA LYS A 116 -3.46 14.15 10.38
C LYS A 116 -2.65 14.71 9.21
N GLU A 117 -1.37 14.94 9.45
CA GLU A 117 -0.39 15.27 8.42
C GLU A 117 -0.05 14.03 7.58
N ASP A 118 0.25 14.23 6.31
CA ASP A 118 0.79 13.23 5.40
C ASP A 118 2.08 13.73 4.75
N CYS A 119 2.89 12.81 4.20
CA CYS A 119 4.18 13.12 3.57
C CYS A 119 4.12 13.06 2.04
N VAL A 120 2.94 13.27 1.44
CA VAL A 120 2.76 13.11 0.00
C VAL A 120 3.55 14.18 -0.76
N GLU A 121 3.62 15.40 -0.25
CA GLU A 121 4.39 16.49 -0.88
C GLU A 121 5.89 16.15 -0.94
N GLU A 122 6.49 15.78 0.18
CA GLU A 122 7.90 15.43 0.27
C GLU A 122 8.22 14.17 -0.55
N TYR A 123 7.30 13.19 -0.54
CA TYR A 123 7.42 12.00 -1.39
C TYR A 123 7.43 12.39 -2.87
N PHE A 124 6.54 13.29 -3.31
CA PHE A 124 6.50 13.74 -4.69
C PHE A 124 7.76 14.50 -5.08
N HIS A 125 8.34 15.32 -4.20
CA HIS A 125 9.62 15.97 -4.46
C HIS A 125 10.78 14.97 -4.60
N LEU A 126 10.88 14.00 -3.68
CA LEU A 126 11.87 12.94 -3.75
C LEU A 126 11.72 12.13 -5.03
N GLN A 127 10.49 11.70 -5.33
CA GLN A 127 10.22 10.80 -6.44
C GLN A 127 10.32 11.51 -7.79
N HIS A 128 9.96 12.79 -7.87
CA HIS A 128 10.23 13.61 -9.05
C HIS A 128 11.74 13.65 -9.37
N CYS A 129 12.58 13.85 -8.35
CA CYS A 129 14.04 13.85 -8.53
C CYS A 129 14.58 12.46 -8.90
N ALA A 130 14.18 11.43 -8.16
CA ALA A 130 14.70 10.07 -8.34
C ALA A 130 14.30 9.48 -9.70
N THR A 131 13.04 9.62 -10.10
CA THR A 131 12.57 9.14 -11.41
C THR A 131 13.21 9.87 -12.59
N GLN A 132 13.43 11.19 -12.51
CA GLN A 132 14.16 11.93 -13.54
C GLN A 132 15.61 11.44 -13.70
N CYS A 133 16.27 11.14 -12.59
CA CYS A 133 17.61 10.56 -12.59
C CYS A 133 17.61 9.11 -13.13
N ALA A 134 16.59 8.31 -12.81
CA ALA A 134 16.51 6.89 -13.16
C ALA A 134 16.05 6.66 -14.60
N ALA A 135 15.20 7.51 -15.17
CA ALA A 135 14.55 7.31 -16.46
C ALA A 135 15.55 6.96 -17.58
N ALA A 136 16.57 7.79 -17.79
CA ALA A 136 17.56 7.56 -18.85
C ALA A 136 18.46 6.33 -18.61
N LYS A 137 18.56 5.84 -17.36
CA LYS A 137 19.33 4.64 -17.01
C LYS A 137 18.48 3.38 -17.20
N LEU A 138 17.21 3.45 -16.84
CA LEU A 138 16.26 2.35 -16.93
C LEU A 138 16.09 1.88 -18.38
N PHE A 139 15.79 2.79 -19.31
CA PHE A 139 15.58 2.46 -20.73
C PHE A 139 16.84 1.91 -21.44
N LYS A 140 18.02 2.00 -20.83
CA LYS A 140 19.25 1.36 -21.36
C LYS A 140 19.39 -0.10 -20.94
N GLN A 141 18.70 -0.51 -19.89
CA GLN A 141 18.78 -1.87 -19.32
C GLN A 141 17.64 -2.77 -19.81
N LEU A 142 16.52 -2.17 -20.20
CA LEU A 142 15.39 -2.88 -20.81
C LEU A 142 15.74 -3.30 -22.25
N LYS A 143 15.34 -4.52 -22.64
CA LYS A 143 15.50 -5.09 -24.00
C LYS A 143 14.17 -5.18 -24.71
#